data_AF-A0A090AIH2-F1
#
_entry.id   AF-A0A090AIH2-F1
#
_cell.length_a   1.000
_cell.length_b   1.000
_cell.length_c   1.000
_cell.angle_alpha   90.00
_cell.angle_beta   90.00
_cell.angle_gamma   90.00
#
_symmetry.space_group_name_H-M   'P 1'
#
loop_
_entity.id
_entity.type
_entity.pdbx_description
1 polymer ?
#
loop_
_entity_poly.entity_id
_entity_poly.type
_entity_poly.pdbx_seq_one_letter_code
_entity_poly.pdbx_strand_id
1 'polypeptide(L)'
;MKQLARLKIVLTITTLLFTGVGVAQPAEVILQIKDNNKQIRTFSLSQLKMILPSAVVKVLDPYEQHLEQYRSFAINALFDYLYGDNWQQQEEILLTCMDGYQSSLPVKHFLQYKGFLAYEKLDSPRFEINDDLLQQPVVELTPFYLIWDNVNQPHSSQLSQWPYQVMNIEFVTFAERFPQMTPPDGSSDNVKRGFLTFRNFCQNCHSINGDGGNSRAMDLNYPISVMEYMDETKLKIWINNPTNILPDTTMPAFPHYIKNRERQIGDIIAYLKTMAQYKREPAGEVLTSP
;
A
#
# COMPACT_ATOMS: atom_id res chain seq x y z
N MET A 1 -62.68 -61.42 36.57
CA MET A 1 -61.24 -61.76 36.62
C MET A 1 -60.63 -61.53 35.24
N LYS A 2 -59.39 -61.02 35.22
CA LYS A 2 -58.54 -60.62 34.06
C LYS A 2 -58.69 -59.16 33.61
N GLN A 3 -57.81 -58.33 34.19
CA GLN A 3 -57.37 -57.03 33.68
C GLN A 3 -56.76 -57.19 32.28
N LEU A 4 -57.15 -56.33 31.34
CA LEU A 4 -56.47 -56.16 30.05
C LEU A 4 -55.74 -54.80 30.09
N ALA A 5 -54.42 -54.88 30.21
CA ALA A 5 -53.51 -53.74 30.14
C ALA A 5 -53.51 -53.15 28.73
N ARG A 6 -53.73 -51.83 28.61
CA ARG A 6 -53.55 -51.08 27.36
C ARG A 6 -52.08 -50.67 27.23
N LEU A 7 -51.39 -51.30 26.30
CA LEU A 7 -50.02 -50.99 25.88
C LEU A 7 -50.01 -49.64 25.16
N LYS A 8 -49.33 -48.63 25.71
CA LYS A 8 -49.07 -47.35 25.03
C LYS A 8 -47.84 -47.53 24.12
N ILE A 9 -48.06 -47.50 22.81
CA ILE A 9 -46.98 -47.44 21.81
C ILE A 9 -46.44 -46.01 21.80
N VAL A 10 -45.20 -45.83 22.26
CA VAL A 10 -44.46 -44.57 22.15
C VAL A 10 -43.74 -44.60 20.79
N LEU A 11 -44.15 -43.71 19.89
CA LEU A 11 -43.54 -43.54 18.57
C LEU A 11 -42.33 -42.60 18.73
N THR A 12 -41.12 -43.14 18.77
CA THR A 12 -39.89 -42.35 18.83
C THR A 12 -39.57 -41.84 17.42
N ILE A 13 -39.77 -40.55 17.16
CA ILE A 13 -39.34 -39.89 15.93
C ILE A 13 -37.83 -39.60 16.06
N THR A 14 -37.02 -40.38 15.36
CA THR A 14 -35.58 -40.14 15.27
C THR A 14 -35.33 -39.04 14.24
N THR A 15 -35.12 -37.82 14.70
CA THR A 15 -34.73 -36.68 13.86
C THR A 15 -33.30 -36.89 13.37
N LEU A 16 -33.13 -37.23 12.10
CA LEU A 16 -31.82 -37.33 11.44
C LEU A 16 -31.28 -35.91 11.24
N LEU A 17 -30.34 -35.47 12.08
CA LEU A 17 -29.59 -34.24 11.90
C LEU A 17 -28.63 -34.41 10.72
N PHE A 18 -29.00 -33.90 9.55
CA PHE A 18 -28.04 -33.63 8.48
C PHE A 18 -27.12 -32.49 8.94
N THR A 19 -25.93 -32.82 9.41
CA THR A 19 -24.82 -31.87 9.50
C THR A 19 -24.40 -31.53 8.07
N GLY A 20 -24.98 -30.45 7.52
CA GLY A 20 -24.47 -29.87 6.28
C GLY A 20 -23.03 -29.44 6.51
N VAL A 21 -22.10 -30.07 5.81
CA VAL A 21 -20.75 -29.55 5.63
C VAL A 21 -20.90 -28.28 4.82
N GLY A 22 -20.90 -27.12 5.48
CA GLY A 22 -20.83 -25.84 4.81
C GLY A 22 -19.52 -25.80 4.04
N VAL A 23 -19.60 -25.91 2.71
CA VAL A 23 -18.47 -25.54 1.85
C VAL A 23 -18.28 -24.04 2.08
N ALA A 24 -17.18 -23.68 2.75
CA ALA A 24 -16.78 -22.29 2.87
C ALA A 24 -16.67 -21.74 1.44
N GLN A 25 -17.52 -20.78 1.08
CA GLN A 25 -17.32 -20.05 -0.16
C GLN A 25 -15.94 -19.37 -0.06
N PRO A 26 -15.12 -19.40 -1.13
CA PRO A 26 -13.87 -18.65 -1.12
C PRO A 26 -14.21 -17.20 -0.80
N ALA A 27 -13.45 -16.58 0.12
CA ALA A 27 -13.65 -15.20 0.52
C ALA A 27 -13.74 -14.35 -0.75
N GLU A 28 -14.87 -13.65 -0.91
CA GLU A 28 -15.10 -12.86 -2.12
C GLU A 28 -14.03 -11.77 -2.18
N VAL A 29 -13.33 -11.68 -3.31
CA VAL A 29 -12.34 -10.64 -3.58
C VAL A 29 -13.06 -9.30 -3.53
N ILE A 30 -12.80 -8.51 -2.49
CA ILE A 30 -13.47 -7.21 -2.26
C ILE A 30 -12.50 -6.04 -2.31
N LEU A 31 -12.95 -4.96 -2.94
CA LEU A 31 -12.34 -3.64 -2.90
C LEU A 31 -13.26 -2.71 -2.10
N GLN A 32 -12.73 -2.06 -1.07
CA GLN A 32 -13.45 -1.05 -0.29
C GLN A 32 -13.04 0.34 -0.73
N ILE A 33 -14.04 1.22 -0.85
CA ILE A 33 -13.81 2.65 -0.97
C ILE A 33 -14.13 3.28 0.37
N LYS A 34 -13.22 4.09 0.89
CA LYS A 34 -13.35 4.77 2.17
C LYS A 34 -13.38 6.29 2.00
N ASP A 35 -13.93 6.95 3.01
CA ASP A 35 -13.89 8.39 3.22
C ASP A 35 -13.79 8.64 4.73
N ASN A 36 -12.74 9.32 5.16
CA ASN A 36 -12.38 9.55 6.55
C ASN A 36 -12.38 8.24 7.37
N ASN A 37 -11.66 7.22 6.87
CA ASN A 37 -11.60 5.85 7.40
C ASN A 37 -12.93 5.08 7.45
N LYS A 38 -14.05 5.66 7.00
CA LYS A 38 -15.35 4.98 6.96
C LYS A 38 -15.56 4.34 5.60
N GLN A 39 -15.94 3.07 5.60
CA GLN A 39 -16.34 2.38 4.37
C GLN A 39 -17.61 3.01 3.80
N ILE A 40 -17.52 3.51 2.56
CA ILE A 40 -18.66 4.10 1.85
C ILE A 40 -19.18 3.20 0.72
N ARG A 41 -18.31 2.37 0.12
CA ARG A 41 -18.66 1.40 -0.93
C ARG A 41 -17.80 0.15 -0.78
N THR A 42 -18.33 -0.96 -1.26
CA THR A 42 -17.59 -2.20 -1.45
C THR A 42 -17.96 -2.77 -2.80
N PHE A 43 -16.96 -3.27 -3.52
CA PHE A 43 -17.16 -3.97 -4.77
C PHE A 43 -16.54 -5.35 -4.68
N SER A 44 -17.27 -6.38 -5.11
CA SER A 44 -16.64 -7.63 -5.45
C SER A 44 -15.97 -7.57 -6.82
N LEU A 45 -15.06 -8.52 -7.08
CA LEU A 45 -14.45 -8.64 -8.41
C LEU A 45 -15.49 -8.81 -9.53
N SER A 46 -16.57 -9.56 -9.28
CA SER A 46 -17.63 -9.76 -10.28
C SER A 46 -18.38 -8.45 -10.58
N GLN A 47 -18.66 -7.64 -9.56
CA GLN A 47 -19.24 -6.31 -9.72
C GLN A 47 -18.30 -5.40 -10.52
N LEU A 48 -17.01 -5.34 -10.18
CA LEU A 48 -16.02 -4.55 -10.92
C LEU A 48 -15.96 -4.95 -12.40
N LYS A 49 -16.00 -6.26 -12.72
CA LYS A 49 -16.05 -6.75 -14.11
C LYS A 49 -17.30 -6.31 -14.88
N MET A 50 -18.40 -6.00 -14.20
CA MET A 50 -19.63 -5.51 -14.84
C MET A 50 -19.59 -4.00 -15.11
N ILE A 51 -18.94 -3.22 -14.22
CA ILE A 51 -18.95 -1.76 -14.30
C ILE A 51 -17.70 -1.16 -14.96
N LEU A 52 -16.60 -1.91 -15.02
CA LEU A 52 -15.34 -1.46 -15.62
C LEU A 52 -14.90 -2.35 -16.79
N PRO A 53 -14.35 -1.76 -17.86
CA PRO A 53 -13.72 -2.54 -18.91
C PRO A 53 -12.47 -3.23 -18.37
N SER A 54 -12.38 -4.55 -18.59
CA SER A 54 -11.18 -5.29 -18.27
C SER A 54 -10.22 -5.35 -19.46
N ALA A 55 -8.93 -5.16 -19.20
CA ALA A 55 -7.88 -5.20 -20.21
C ALA A 55 -6.73 -6.09 -19.75
N VAL A 56 -5.97 -6.61 -20.72
CA VAL A 56 -4.67 -7.22 -20.47
C VAL A 56 -3.61 -6.14 -20.60
N VAL A 57 -2.78 -5.98 -19.57
CA VAL A 57 -1.71 -5.00 -19.54
C VAL A 57 -0.39 -5.74 -19.38
N LYS A 58 0.57 -5.41 -20.23
CA LYS A 58 1.94 -5.93 -20.18
C LYS A 58 2.84 -4.92 -19.50
N VAL A 59 3.59 -5.37 -18.50
CA VAL A 59 4.50 -4.53 -17.70
C VAL A 59 5.84 -5.21 -17.52
N LEU A 60 6.92 -4.47 -17.27
CA LEU A 60 8.14 -5.00 -16.68
C LEU A 60 7.95 -4.99 -15.16
N ASP A 61 7.68 -6.14 -14.55
CA ASP A 61 7.38 -6.19 -13.11
C ASP A 61 8.65 -5.86 -12.29
N PRO A 62 8.59 -4.92 -11.33
CA PRO A 62 9.76 -4.49 -10.57
C PRO A 62 10.23 -5.50 -9.51
N TYR A 63 9.43 -6.49 -9.12
CA TYR A 63 9.82 -7.51 -8.15
C TYR A 63 10.42 -8.74 -8.84
N GLU A 64 9.84 -9.13 -9.97
CA GLU A 64 10.26 -10.28 -10.77
C GLU A 64 11.33 -9.94 -11.83
N GLN A 65 11.47 -8.66 -12.20
CA GLN A 65 12.46 -8.19 -13.19
C GLN A 65 12.29 -8.78 -14.61
N HIS A 66 11.09 -9.30 -14.94
CA HIS A 66 10.72 -9.73 -16.28
C HIS A 66 9.39 -9.16 -16.75
N LEU A 67 9.12 -9.31 -18.05
CA LEU A 67 7.86 -8.88 -18.64
C LEU A 67 6.74 -9.80 -18.20
N GLU A 68 5.68 -9.21 -17.66
CA GLU A 68 4.52 -9.90 -17.14
C GLU A 68 3.23 -9.37 -17.73
N GLN A 69 2.20 -10.23 -17.71
CA GLN A 69 0.88 -9.93 -18.26
C GLN A 69 -0.20 -10.12 -17.21
N TYR A 70 -0.93 -9.03 -16.94
CA TYR A 70 -1.99 -9.01 -15.95
C TYR A 70 -3.33 -8.64 -16.58
N ARG A 71 -4.38 -9.35 -16.17
CA ARG A 71 -5.76 -8.89 -16.39
C ARG A 71 -6.08 -7.86 -15.31
N SER A 72 -6.58 -6.70 -15.72
CA SER A 72 -6.72 -5.55 -14.84
C SER A 72 -7.90 -4.63 -15.23
N PHE A 73 -8.15 -3.66 -14.37
CA PHE A 73 -9.00 -2.49 -14.64
C PHE A 73 -8.14 -1.23 -14.60
N ALA A 74 -8.42 -0.26 -15.47
CA ALA A 74 -7.84 1.07 -15.32
C ALA A 74 -8.37 1.72 -14.02
N ILE A 75 -7.47 2.11 -13.11
CA ILE A 75 -7.89 2.64 -11.81
C ILE A 75 -8.62 3.99 -11.96
N ASN A 76 -8.23 4.81 -12.94
CA ASN A 76 -8.92 6.06 -13.24
C ASN A 76 -10.37 5.82 -13.68
N ALA A 77 -10.66 4.72 -14.40
CA ALA A 77 -12.03 4.40 -14.79
C ALA A 77 -12.92 4.08 -13.57
N LEU A 78 -12.35 3.49 -12.52
CA LEU A 78 -13.05 3.33 -11.24
C LEU A 78 -13.32 4.69 -10.60
N PHE A 79 -12.36 5.61 -10.64
CA PHE A 79 -12.53 6.96 -10.08
C PHE A 79 -13.56 7.78 -10.86
N ASP A 80 -13.51 7.73 -12.19
CA ASP A 80 -14.49 8.38 -13.07
C ASP A 80 -15.91 7.84 -12.79
N TYR A 81 -16.05 6.51 -12.61
CA TYR A 81 -17.32 5.89 -12.25
C TYR A 81 -17.85 6.34 -10.87
N LEU A 82 -16.96 6.49 -9.89
CA LEU A 82 -17.34 6.83 -8.52
C LEU A 82 -17.61 8.32 -8.31
N TYR A 83 -16.82 9.18 -8.96
CA TYR A 83 -16.71 10.60 -8.61
C TYR A 83 -16.84 11.55 -9.82
N GLY A 84 -16.94 11.04 -11.06
CA GLY A 84 -16.75 11.85 -12.26
C GLY A 84 -15.38 12.52 -12.26
N ASP A 85 -15.24 13.71 -12.83
CA ASP A 85 -13.94 14.40 -12.88
C ASP A 85 -13.48 15.01 -11.54
N ASN A 86 -14.31 14.94 -10.49
CA ASN A 86 -14.00 15.57 -9.19
C ASN A 86 -12.79 14.95 -8.48
N TRP A 87 -12.47 13.69 -8.76
CA TRP A 87 -11.30 13.03 -8.15
C TRP A 87 -9.98 13.70 -8.58
N GLN A 88 -9.95 14.34 -9.75
CA GLN A 88 -8.75 14.98 -10.29
C GLN A 88 -8.29 16.20 -9.47
N GLN A 89 -9.16 16.75 -8.63
CA GLN A 89 -8.88 17.88 -7.74
C GLN A 89 -8.41 17.44 -6.34
N GLN A 90 -8.44 16.14 -6.05
CA GLN A 90 -8.00 15.60 -4.77
C GLN A 90 -6.47 15.67 -4.66
N GLU A 91 -5.93 15.65 -3.44
CA GLU A 91 -4.48 15.76 -3.22
C GLU A 91 -3.79 14.40 -3.36
N GLU A 92 -4.22 13.42 -2.55
CA GLU A 92 -3.58 12.13 -2.39
C GLU A 92 -4.61 10.99 -2.49
N ILE A 93 -4.16 9.87 -3.02
CA ILE A 93 -4.84 8.58 -2.95
C ILE A 93 -4.07 7.71 -1.97
N LEU A 94 -4.78 7.24 -0.94
CA LEU A 94 -4.28 6.26 0.01
C LEU A 94 -4.76 4.87 -0.40
N LEU A 95 -3.81 3.97 -0.68
CA LEU A 95 -4.06 2.55 -0.89
C LEU A 95 -3.66 1.80 0.37
N THR A 96 -4.58 1.03 0.95
CA THR A 96 -4.28 0.17 2.10
C THR A 96 -4.32 -1.30 1.68
N CYS A 97 -3.25 -2.01 1.99
CA CYS A 97 -3.06 -3.42 1.69
C CYS A 97 -3.57 -4.32 2.83
N MET A 98 -3.68 -5.62 2.56
CA MET A 98 -4.23 -6.59 3.51
C MET A 98 -3.44 -6.70 4.82
N ASP A 99 -2.13 -6.50 4.76
CA ASP A 99 -1.21 -6.49 5.92
C ASP A 99 -1.19 -5.15 6.69
N GLY A 100 -2.02 -4.18 6.28
CA GLY A 100 -2.05 -2.84 6.85
C GLY A 100 -1.01 -1.89 6.24
N TYR A 101 -0.17 -2.34 5.30
CA TYR A 101 0.72 -1.44 4.57
C TYR A 101 -0.10 -0.37 3.84
N GLN A 102 0.40 0.87 3.86
CA GLN A 102 -0.25 2.00 3.25
C GLN A 102 0.66 2.70 2.25
N SER A 103 0.17 2.83 1.02
CA SER A 103 0.83 3.58 -0.03
C SER A 103 0.05 4.87 -0.31
N SER A 104 0.66 6.02 0.02
CA SER A 104 0.14 7.35 -0.33
C SER A 104 0.72 7.78 -1.67
N LEU A 105 -0.16 8.12 -2.60
CA LEU A 105 0.21 8.49 -3.97
C LEU A 105 -0.48 9.80 -4.38
N PRO A 106 0.30 10.81 -4.81
CA PRO A 106 -0.27 12.05 -5.32
C PRO A 106 -1.21 11.79 -6.51
N VAL A 107 -2.39 12.42 -6.51
CA VAL A 107 -3.38 12.30 -7.60
C VAL A 107 -2.79 12.65 -8.97
N LYS A 108 -1.85 13.61 -9.01
CA LYS A 108 -1.08 13.96 -10.21
C LYS A 108 -0.38 12.77 -10.88
N HIS A 109 0.01 11.74 -10.12
CA HIS A 109 0.62 10.54 -10.71
C HIS A 109 -0.38 9.76 -11.56
N PHE A 110 -1.64 9.65 -11.10
CA PHE A 110 -2.72 9.01 -11.84
C PHE A 110 -3.22 9.86 -13.00
N LEU A 111 -3.06 11.18 -12.96
CA LEU A 111 -3.29 12.07 -14.11
C LEU A 111 -2.19 11.95 -15.17
N GLN A 112 -0.94 11.77 -14.74
CA GLN A 112 0.23 11.74 -15.63
C GLN A 112 0.50 10.34 -16.22
N TYR A 113 0.25 9.29 -15.44
CA TYR A 113 0.60 7.91 -15.78
C TYR A 113 -0.62 6.99 -15.68
N LYS A 114 -0.65 5.95 -16.51
CA LYS A 114 -1.72 4.96 -16.51
C LYS A 114 -1.49 3.91 -15.44
N GLY A 115 -2.28 3.97 -14.36
CA GLY A 115 -2.32 2.97 -13.30
C GLY A 115 -3.47 1.97 -13.49
N PHE A 116 -3.26 0.73 -13.06
CA PHE A 116 -4.24 -0.36 -13.16
C PHE A 116 -4.31 -1.18 -11.88
N LEU A 117 -5.51 -1.67 -11.56
CA LEU A 117 -5.73 -2.69 -10.53
C LEU A 117 -5.77 -4.05 -11.22
N ALA A 118 -4.65 -4.77 -11.18
CA ALA A 118 -4.53 -6.15 -11.65
C ALA A 118 -5.20 -7.11 -10.65
N TYR A 119 -5.82 -8.17 -11.16
CA TYR A 119 -6.50 -9.18 -10.34
C TYR A 119 -6.23 -10.62 -10.80
N GLU A 120 -5.44 -10.80 -11.87
CA GLU A 120 -5.09 -12.10 -12.44
C GLU A 120 -3.76 -11.95 -13.20
N LYS A 121 -2.85 -12.90 -13.03
CA LYS A 121 -1.62 -13.06 -13.81
C LYS A 121 -1.87 -14.14 -14.87
N LEU A 122 -1.72 -13.83 -16.16
CA LEU A 122 -2.21 -14.70 -17.24
C LEU A 122 -1.41 -15.99 -17.44
N ASP A 123 -0.09 -15.91 -17.27
CA ASP A 123 0.82 -17.02 -17.51
C ASP A 123 1.14 -17.78 -16.20
N SER A 124 0.27 -17.66 -15.18
CA SER A 124 0.40 -18.30 -13.87
C SER A 124 -0.94 -18.90 -13.41
N PRO A 125 -0.94 -20.09 -12.77
CA PRO A 125 -2.16 -20.67 -12.21
C PRO A 125 -2.67 -19.92 -10.97
N ARG A 126 -1.82 -19.08 -10.36
CA ARG A 126 -2.12 -18.31 -9.16
C ARG A 126 -1.79 -16.84 -9.37
N PHE A 127 -2.51 -15.97 -8.69
CA PHE A 127 -2.24 -14.53 -8.72
C PHE A 127 -1.16 -14.19 -7.69
N GLU A 128 0.07 -14.55 -8.02
CA GLU A 128 1.25 -14.48 -7.15
C GLU A 128 2.50 -14.05 -7.95
N ILE A 129 3.52 -13.60 -7.22
CA ILE A 129 4.84 -13.27 -7.77
C ILE A 129 5.95 -13.90 -6.93
N ASN A 130 7.13 -14.09 -7.53
CA ASN A 130 8.36 -14.31 -6.79
C ASN A 130 9.06 -12.97 -6.57
N ASP A 131 9.34 -12.60 -5.33
CA ASP A 131 10.20 -11.44 -5.07
C ASP A 131 11.67 -11.88 -5.14
N ASP A 132 12.18 -11.92 -6.38
CA ASP A 132 13.56 -12.31 -6.68
C ASP A 132 14.57 -11.35 -6.04
N LEU A 133 14.20 -10.09 -5.81
CA LEU A 133 15.04 -9.08 -5.17
C LEU A 133 15.27 -9.36 -3.68
N LEU A 134 14.25 -9.87 -2.98
CA LEU A 134 14.33 -10.17 -1.55
C LEU A 134 14.57 -11.65 -1.23
N GLN A 135 14.70 -12.52 -2.25
CA GLN A 135 14.75 -13.98 -2.09
C GLN A 135 13.62 -14.50 -1.19
N GLN A 136 12.46 -13.85 -1.26
CA GLN A 136 11.34 -14.14 -0.38
C GLN A 136 10.44 -15.23 -0.97
N PRO A 137 9.66 -15.92 -0.12
CA PRO A 137 8.67 -16.86 -0.60
C PRO A 137 7.69 -16.18 -1.55
N VAL A 138 7.09 -17.00 -2.41
CA VAL A 138 5.95 -16.65 -3.26
C VAL A 138 4.96 -15.73 -2.53
N VAL A 139 4.72 -14.54 -3.09
CA VAL A 139 3.82 -13.52 -2.53
C VAL A 139 2.50 -13.54 -3.26
N GLU A 140 1.41 -13.80 -2.53
CA GLU A 140 0.05 -13.69 -3.04
C GLU A 140 -0.31 -12.21 -3.31
N LEU A 141 -0.84 -11.91 -4.50
CA LEU A 141 -1.19 -10.54 -4.91
C LEU A 141 -2.66 -10.18 -4.65
N THR A 142 -3.48 -11.16 -4.29
CA THR A 142 -4.93 -11.00 -4.05
C THR A 142 -5.24 -9.97 -2.96
N PRO A 143 -6.26 -9.11 -3.11
CA PRO A 143 -7.24 -9.10 -4.21
C PRO A 143 -6.81 -8.32 -5.44
N PHE A 144 -5.99 -7.27 -5.26
CA PHE A 144 -5.59 -6.36 -6.32
C PHE A 144 -4.12 -5.96 -6.18
N TYR A 145 -3.46 -5.83 -7.31
CA TYR A 145 -2.09 -5.34 -7.44
C TYR A 145 -2.10 -4.04 -8.25
N LEU A 146 -1.57 -2.96 -7.68
CA LEU A 146 -1.37 -1.73 -8.45
C LEU A 146 -0.17 -1.90 -9.38
N ILE A 147 -0.43 -1.77 -10.68
CA ILE A 147 0.60 -1.79 -11.72
C ILE A 147 0.56 -0.51 -12.55
N TRP A 148 1.70 -0.16 -13.14
CA TRP A 148 1.83 0.99 -14.03
C TRP A 148 2.24 0.55 -15.44
N ASP A 149 1.73 1.23 -16.48
CA ASP A 149 2.07 0.95 -17.89
C ASP A 149 3.51 1.40 -18.23
N ASN A 150 4.51 0.74 -17.64
CA ASN A 150 5.92 1.07 -17.81
C ASN A 150 6.51 0.58 -19.14
N VAL A 151 5.78 -0.23 -19.90
CA VAL A 151 6.16 -0.64 -21.25
C VAL A 151 5.85 0.47 -22.25
N ASN A 152 4.65 1.06 -22.22
CA ASN A 152 4.29 2.16 -23.13
C ASN A 152 4.60 3.55 -22.57
N GLN A 153 4.75 3.68 -21.24
CA GLN A 153 5.17 4.90 -20.57
C GLN A 153 6.40 4.64 -19.68
N PRO A 154 7.62 4.46 -20.25
CA PRO A 154 8.81 4.09 -19.48
C PRO A 154 9.11 4.98 -18.25
N HIS A 155 8.69 6.24 -18.27
CA HIS A 155 8.82 7.15 -17.13
C HIS A 155 7.99 6.74 -15.91
N SER A 156 6.94 5.94 -16.06
CA SER A 156 6.14 5.41 -14.95
C SER A 156 6.89 4.37 -14.11
N SER A 157 7.98 3.78 -14.64
CA SER A 157 8.89 2.91 -13.86
C SER A 157 9.55 3.65 -12.68
N GLN A 158 9.54 4.98 -12.71
CA GLN A 158 10.01 5.83 -11.62
C GLN A 158 9.07 5.82 -10.40
N LEU A 159 7.80 5.43 -10.60
CA LEU A 159 6.87 5.17 -9.51
C LEU A 159 7.23 3.82 -8.90
N SER A 160 8.00 3.87 -7.82
CA SER A 160 8.43 2.66 -7.10
C SER A 160 7.30 2.00 -6.31
N GLN A 161 6.13 2.64 -6.23
CA GLN A 161 4.98 2.12 -5.51
C GLN A 161 4.11 1.22 -6.40
N TRP A 162 4.27 -0.09 -6.21
CA TRP A 162 3.42 -1.13 -6.78
C TRP A 162 2.83 -1.94 -5.61
N PRO A 163 1.93 -1.36 -4.78
CA PRO A 163 1.33 -2.10 -3.67
C PRO A 163 0.51 -3.29 -4.18
N TYR A 164 0.76 -4.46 -3.60
CA TYR A 164 -0.03 -5.67 -3.79
C TYR A 164 -1.02 -5.87 -2.63
N GLN A 165 -2.00 -6.75 -2.82
CA GLN A 165 -3.05 -7.02 -1.84
C GLN A 165 -3.85 -5.77 -1.45
N VAL A 166 -4.07 -4.85 -2.39
CA VAL A 166 -4.80 -3.59 -2.17
C VAL A 166 -6.27 -3.89 -1.86
N MET A 167 -6.69 -3.62 -0.63
CA MET A 167 -8.06 -3.85 -0.16
C MET A 167 -8.89 -2.56 -0.09
N ASN A 168 -8.24 -1.41 0.19
CA ASN A 168 -8.93 -0.14 0.39
C ASN A 168 -8.35 0.97 -0.46
N ILE A 169 -9.22 1.84 -0.96
CA ILE A 169 -8.85 3.10 -1.63
C ILE A 169 -9.59 4.26 -0.96
N GLU A 170 -8.87 5.34 -0.71
CA GLU A 170 -9.39 6.56 -0.10
C GLU A 170 -8.71 7.79 -0.70
N PHE A 171 -9.48 8.87 -0.90
CA PHE A 171 -8.91 10.18 -1.19
C PHE A 171 -8.69 10.91 0.14
N VAL A 172 -7.48 11.41 0.36
CA VAL A 172 -7.09 12.10 1.60
C VAL A 172 -6.33 13.38 1.28
N THR A 173 -6.24 14.28 2.26
CA THR A 173 -5.17 15.29 2.26
C THR A 173 -3.95 14.72 2.97
N PHE A 174 -2.76 15.09 2.50
CA PHE A 174 -1.54 14.53 3.08
C PHE A 174 -1.38 14.94 4.54
N ALA A 175 -1.63 16.22 4.84
CA ALA A 175 -1.44 16.79 6.17
C ALA A 175 -2.40 16.19 7.20
N GLU A 176 -3.63 15.82 6.81
CA GLU A 176 -4.57 15.15 7.71
C GLU A 176 -4.19 13.69 7.94
N ARG A 177 -3.69 13.00 6.91
CA ARG A 177 -3.34 11.58 7.03
C ARG A 177 -2.02 11.34 7.76
N PHE A 178 -1.03 12.20 7.53
CA PHE A 178 0.33 12.07 8.09
C PHE A 178 0.75 13.36 8.85
N PRO A 179 -0.02 13.79 9.86
CA PRO A 179 0.23 15.05 10.56
C PRO A 179 1.59 15.10 11.26
N GLN A 180 2.12 13.96 11.72
CA GLN A 180 3.38 13.89 12.45
C GLN A 180 4.62 14.01 11.56
N MET A 181 4.45 13.88 10.24
CA MET A 181 5.50 14.15 9.24
C MET A 181 5.53 15.61 8.80
N THR A 182 4.48 16.38 9.08
CA THR A 182 4.39 17.75 8.57
C THR A 182 5.38 18.64 9.32
N PRO A 183 6.27 19.38 8.62
CA PRO A 183 7.20 20.27 9.29
C PRO A 183 6.45 21.40 10.02
N PRO A 184 6.96 21.90 11.15
CA PRO A 184 6.33 22.97 11.91
C PRO A 184 6.06 24.22 11.07
N ASP A 185 5.01 24.96 11.42
CA ASP A 185 4.71 26.25 10.79
C ASP A 185 5.90 27.22 10.88
N GLY A 186 6.10 27.99 9.81
CA GLY A 186 7.24 28.92 9.72
C GLY A 186 8.58 28.26 9.37
N SER A 187 8.61 26.94 9.16
CA SER A 187 9.81 26.26 8.63
C SER A 187 10.32 26.90 7.35
N SER A 188 11.65 26.97 7.21
CA SER A 188 12.32 27.56 6.05
C SER A 188 12.03 26.80 4.75
N ASP A 189 12.26 27.45 3.60
CA ASP A 189 11.91 26.88 2.30
C ASP A 189 12.66 25.57 1.98
N ASN A 190 13.90 25.41 2.46
CA ASN A 190 14.65 24.16 2.32
C ASN A 190 14.03 23.01 3.11
N VAL A 191 13.50 23.27 4.31
CA VAL A 191 12.78 22.26 5.11
C VAL A 191 11.49 21.84 4.39
N LYS A 192 10.72 22.80 3.87
CA LYS A 192 9.49 22.51 3.11
C LYS A 192 9.77 21.69 1.85
N ARG A 193 10.82 22.04 1.09
CA ARG A 193 11.25 21.23 -0.08
C ARG A 193 11.74 19.86 0.34
N GLY A 194 12.46 19.77 1.45
CA GLY A 194 12.96 18.53 2.03
C GLY A 194 11.83 17.57 2.38
N PHE A 195 10.80 18.07 3.06
CA PHE A 195 9.57 17.35 3.36
C PHE A 195 8.89 16.80 2.10
N LEU A 196 8.69 17.64 1.06
CA LEU A 196 8.09 17.18 -0.20
C LEU A 196 8.94 16.12 -0.91
N THR A 197 10.27 16.22 -0.80
CA THR A 197 11.19 15.23 -1.36
C THR A 197 11.13 13.92 -0.57
N PHE A 198 11.10 14.01 0.76
CA PHE A 198 10.95 12.87 1.67
C PHE A 198 9.64 12.12 1.40
N ARG A 199 8.52 12.85 1.26
CA ARG A 199 7.21 12.30 0.89
C ARG A 199 7.26 11.47 -0.39
N ASN A 200 7.95 11.97 -1.42
CA ASN A 200 7.98 11.29 -2.72
C ASN A 200 8.90 10.06 -2.75
N PHE A 201 10.00 10.06 -1.99
CA PHE A 201 11.08 9.08 -2.19
C PHE A 201 11.45 8.25 -0.95
N CYS A 202 11.10 8.70 0.25
CA CYS A 202 11.54 8.07 1.51
C CYS A 202 10.37 7.52 2.33
N GLN A 203 9.22 8.21 2.32
CA GLN A 203 8.06 7.88 3.15
C GLN A 203 7.52 6.45 2.93
N ASN A 204 7.63 5.89 1.72
CA ASN A 204 7.11 4.55 1.46
C ASN A 204 7.75 3.47 2.34
N CYS A 205 9.01 3.68 2.73
CA CYS A 205 9.75 2.73 3.57
C CYS A 205 9.93 3.24 5.00
N HIS A 206 10.04 4.56 5.17
CA HIS A 206 10.35 5.19 6.46
C HIS A 206 9.18 6.00 7.00
N SER A 207 9.02 5.95 8.32
CA SER A 207 8.12 6.83 9.05
C SER A 207 8.87 7.96 9.76
N ILE A 208 8.13 8.99 10.15
CA ILE A 208 8.56 10.04 11.07
C ILE A 208 7.50 10.14 12.16
N ASN A 209 7.90 9.89 13.41
CA ASN A 209 6.99 9.94 14.57
C ASN A 209 5.76 9.02 14.41
N GLY A 210 5.93 7.88 13.73
CA GLY A 210 4.90 6.87 13.49
C GLY A 210 4.12 7.04 12.18
N ASP A 211 4.20 8.20 11.54
CA ASP A 211 3.51 8.45 10.27
C ASP A 211 4.42 8.14 9.08
N GLY A 212 3.90 7.39 8.11
CA GLY A 212 4.62 6.95 6.91
C GLY A 212 4.69 5.42 6.82
N GLY A 213 5.65 4.91 6.07
CA GLY A 213 5.89 3.48 5.92
C GLY A 213 6.67 2.93 7.13
N ASN A 214 6.20 1.83 7.70
CA ASN A 214 6.80 1.23 8.90
C ASN A 214 7.07 -0.28 8.77
N SER A 215 6.74 -0.89 7.63
CA SER A 215 6.91 -2.33 7.38
C SER A 215 8.25 -2.69 6.73
N ARG A 216 8.88 -1.74 6.01
CA ARG A 216 10.12 -1.99 5.24
C ARG A 216 11.37 -1.38 5.87
N ALA A 217 11.24 -0.27 6.59
CA ALA A 217 12.33 0.34 7.31
C ALA A 217 11.82 0.99 8.59
N MET A 218 12.77 1.36 9.46
CA MET A 218 12.45 1.97 10.74
C MET A 218 12.02 3.43 10.60
N ASP A 219 11.33 3.91 11.64
CA ASP A 219 11.08 5.32 11.86
C ASP A 219 12.41 6.09 12.00
N LEU A 220 12.50 7.24 11.35
CA LEU A 220 13.72 8.04 11.32
C LEU A 220 13.79 9.10 12.42
N ASN A 221 12.79 9.17 13.31
CA ASN A 221 12.72 10.14 14.39
C ASN A 221 12.55 9.49 15.77
N TYR A 222 11.72 8.46 15.93
CA TYR A 222 11.46 7.79 17.20
C TYR A 222 11.85 6.30 17.17
N PRO A 223 12.44 5.72 18.24
CA PRO A 223 12.81 6.34 19.52
C PRO A 223 14.08 7.19 19.46
N ILE A 224 14.96 6.92 18.50
CA ILE A 224 16.21 7.66 18.28
C ILE A 224 16.19 8.20 16.86
N SER A 225 16.33 9.52 16.70
CA SER A 225 16.36 10.14 15.38
C SER A 225 17.63 9.74 14.64
N VAL A 226 17.53 9.58 13.32
CA VAL A 226 18.71 9.37 12.46
C VAL A 226 19.77 10.45 12.66
N MET A 227 19.34 11.66 13.03
CA MET A 227 20.20 12.79 13.31
C MET A 227 20.99 12.68 14.64
N GLU A 228 20.64 11.75 15.53
CA GLU A 228 21.33 11.53 16.80
C GLU A 228 22.45 10.50 16.70
N TYR A 229 22.38 9.53 15.77
CA TYR A 229 23.38 8.45 15.65
C TYR A 229 24.15 8.44 14.32
N MET A 230 23.67 9.15 13.30
CA MET A 230 24.37 9.25 12.01
C MET A 230 24.81 10.69 11.76
N ASP A 231 26.11 10.90 11.55
CA ASP A 231 26.63 12.22 11.23
C ASP A 231 26.12 12.72 9.86
N GLU A 232 25.94 14.03 9.73
CA GLU A 232 25.31 14.66 8.56
C GLU A 232 26.02 14.31 7.24
N THR A 233 27.35 14.18 7.27
CA THR A 233 28.16 13.82 6.10
C THR A 233 27.93 12.36 5.69
N LYS A 234 27.95 11.42 6.63
CA LYS A 234 27.62 10.02 6.35
C LYS A 234 26.16 9.85 5.94
N LEU A 235 25.22 10.56 6.55
CA LEU A 235 23.82 10.53 6.14
C LEU A 235 23.65 11.00 4.69
N LYS A 236 24.40 12.02 4.28
CA LYS A 236 24.43 12.47 2.88
C LYS A 236 24.94 11.37 1.94
N ILE A 237 26.03 10.68 2.30
CA ILE A 237 26.56 9.55 1.51
C ILE A 237 25.55 8.41 1.47
N TRP A 238 24.91 8.11 2.61
CA TRP A 238 23.89 7.07 2.75
C TRP A 238 22.71 7.33 1.83
N ILE A 239 22.05 8.49 1.91
CA ILE A 239 20.93 8.84 1.03
C ILE A 239 21.38 8.85 -0.44
N ASN A 240 22.58 9.34 -0.72
CA ASN A 240 23.13 9.41 -2.07
C ASN A 240 23.35 8.02 -2.69
N ASN A 241 24.03 7.11 -2.00
CA ASN A 241 24.23 5.75 -2.47
C ASN A 241 24.47 4.81 -1.28
N PRO A 242 23.43 4.15 -0.76
CA PRO A 242 23.52 3.29 0.41
C PRO A 242 24.57 2.17 0.27
N THR A 243 24.77 1.64 -0.94
CA THR A 243 25.72 0.55 -1.22
C THR A 243 27.19 0.96 -1.00
N ASN A 244 27.49 2.27 -0.97
CA ASN A 244 28.83 2.77 -0.62
C ASN A 244 29.16 2.56 0.88
N ILE A 245 28.15 2.35 1.73
CA ILE A 245 28.31 2.14 3.17
C ILE A 245 27.97 0.70 3.53
N LEU A 246 26.86 0.17 2.99
CA LEU A 246 26.40 -1.20 3.22
C LEU A 246 26.06 -1.86 1.88
N PRO A 247 26.96 -2.68 1.31
CA PRO A 247 26.79 -3.25 -0.03
C PRO A 247 25.47 -4.01 -0.25
N ASP A 248 25.02 -4.76 0.75
CA ASP A 248 23.84 -5.63 0.66
C ASP A 248 22.55 -4.97 1.19
N THR A 249 22.51 -3.64 1.25
CA THR A 249 21.32 -2.91 1.71
C THR A 249 20.19 -2.96 0.68
N THR A 250 18.96 -3.12 1.18
CA THR A 250 17.74 -3.01 0.38
C THR A 250 17.28 -1.57 0.18
N MET A 251 17.91 -0.59 0.86
CA MET A 251 17.60 0.82 0.68
C MET A 251 18.09 1.28 -0.70
N PRO A 252 17.21 1.81 -1.58
CA PRO A 252 17.62 2.27 -2.89
C PRO A 252 18.41 3.57 -2.81
N ALA A 253 19.31 3.79 -3.77
CA ALA A 253 19.96 5.07 -3.94
C ALA A 253 18.94 6.16 -4.31
N PHE A 254 19.15 7.39 -3.83
CA PHE A 254 18.31 8.51 -4.22
C PHE A 254 18.33 8.66 -5.76
N PRO A 255 17.19 8.84 -6.46
CA PRO A 255 17.16 8.53 -7.88
C PRO A 255 18.09 9.39 -8.74
N HIS A 256 18.85 8.77 -9.64
CA HIS A 256 19.88 9.45 -10.44
C HIS A 256 19.31 10.41 -11.51
N TYR A 257 18.06 10.23 -11.91
CA TYR A 257 17.40 11.08 -12.92
C TYR A 257 16.92 12.43 -12.35
N ILE A 258 17.00 12.63 -11.02
CA ILE A 258 16.54 13.84 -10.36
C ILE A 258 17.53 15.00 -10.57
N LYS A 259 17.01 16.13 -11.07
CA LYS A 259 17.79 17.38 -11.21
C LYS A 259 18.14 17.96 -9.84
N ASN A 260 19.30 18.62 -9.74
CA ASN A 260 19.80 19.25 -8.50
C ASN A 260 19.86 18.28 -7.31
N ARG A 261 20.27 17.04 -7.59
CA ARG A 261 20.22 15.92 -6.66
C ARG A 261 20.89 16.22 -5.31
N GLU A 262 22.11 16.77 -5.33
CA GLU A 262 22.85 17.19 -4.14
C GLU A 262 22.07 18.16 -3.25
N ARG A 263 21.38 19.13 -3.87
CA ARG A 263 20.53 20.09 -3.15
C ARG A 263 19.33 19.40 -2.53
N GLN A 264 18.66 18.51 -3.25
CA GLN A 264 17.50 17.80 -2.74
C GLN A 264 17.86 16.88 -1.57
N ILE A 265 19.01 16.21 -1.61
CA ILE A 265 19.53 15.46 -0.46
C ILE A 265 19.79 16.39 0.72
N GLY A 266 20.39 17.57 0.49
CA GLY A 266 20.56 18.58 1.55
C GLY A 266 19.24 19.11 2.12
N ASP A 267 18.23 19.32 1.28
CA ASP A 267 16.89 19.72 1.69
C ASP A 267 16.24 18.60 2.55
N ILE A 268 16.36 17.30 2.18
CA ILE A 268 15.90 16.16 3.00
C ILE A 268 16.57 16.17 4.38
N ILE A 269 17.89 16.33 4.42
CA ILE A 269 18.65 16.38 5.68
C ILE A 269 18.19 17.57 6.54
N ALA A 270 17.94 18.74 5.94
CA ALA A 270 17.39 19.88 6.66
C ALA A 270 16.02 19.57 7.27
N TYR A 271 15.15 18.88 6.53
CA TYR A 271 13.87 18.40 7.05
C TYR A 271 14.05 17.42 8.23
N LEU A 272 14.87 16.38 8.08
CA LEU A 272 15.13 15.41 9.15
C LEU A 272 15.71 16.07 10.41
N LYS A 273 16.61 17.04 10.23
CA LYS A 273 17.19 17.85 11.30
C LYS A 273 16.16 18.72 12.03
N THR A 274 15.21 19.31 11.29
CA THR A 274 14.08 20.00 11.91
C THR A 274 13.21 19.02 12.68
N MET A 275 12.82 17.88 12.09
CA MET A 275 11.96 16.90 12.74
C MET A 275 12.57 16.28 14.00
N ALA A 276 13.90 16.14 14.07
CA ALA A 276 14.60 15.70 15.27
C ALA A 276 14.31 16.57 16.52
N GLN A 277 13.97 17.85 16.32
CA GLN A 277 13.57 18.77 17.40
C GLN A 277 12.10 18.59 17.83
N TYR A 278 11.30 17.90 17.01
CA TYR A 278 9.88 17.62 17.20
C TYR A 278 9.65 16.11 17.27
N LYS A 279 10.57 15.38 17.90
CA LYS A 279 10.44 13.95 18.16
C LYS A 279 9.24 13.70 19.07
N ARG A 280 8.37 12.76 18.67
CA ARG A 280 7.18 12.37 19.40
C ARG A 280 7.09 10.85 19.44
N GLU A 281 6.62 10.33 20.57
CA GLU A 281 6.22 8.94 20.65
C GLU A 281 4.98 8.73 19.76
N PRO A 282 4.99 7.74 18.84
CA PRO A 282 3.82 7.39 18.06
C PRO A 282 2.63 7.13 18.98
N ALA A 283 1.45 7.64 18.62
CA ALA A 283 0.23 7.24 19.29
C ALA A 283 0.05 5.74 19.06
N GLY A 284 0.32 4.93 20.08
CA GLY A 284 0.23 3.49 19.97
C GLY A 284 -1.19 3.08 19.59
N GLU A 285 -1.37 2.43 18.45
CA GLU A 285 -2.20 1.24 18.51
C GLU A 285 -1.41 0.25 19.34
N VAL A 286 -1.73 0.19 20.63
CA VAL A 286 -1.44 -1.00 21.41
C VAL A 286 -2.16 -2.12 20.68
N LEU A 287 -1.44 -2.83 19.82
CA LEU A 287 -1.81 -4.18 19.41
C LEU A 287 -1.79 -4.98 20.71
N THR A 288 -2.91 -4.99 21.42
CA THR A 288 -3.17 -6.01 22.41
C THR A 288 -3.30 -7.30 21.61
N SER A 289 -2.17 -8.00 21.44
CA SER A 289 -2.20 -9.39 21.05
C SER A 289 -3.09 -10.16 22.04
N PRO A 290 -3.93 -11.09 21.55
CA PRO A 290 -4.75 -11.93 22.42
C PRO A 290 -3.91 -12.79 23.38
#